data_AF-A0A0N8JWG9-F1
#
_entry.id   AF-A0A0N8JWG9-F1
#
_cell.length_a   1.000
_cell.length_b   1.000
_cell.length_c   1.000
_cell.angle_alpha   90.00
_cell.angle_beta   90.00
_cell.angle_gamma   90.00
#
_symmetry.space_group_name_H-M   'P 1'
#
loop_
_entity.id
_entity.type
_entity.pdbx_description
1 polymer ?
#
loop_
_entity_poly.entity_id
_entity_poly.type
_entity_poly.pdbx_seq_one_letter_code
_entity_poly.pdbx_strand_id
1 'polypeptide(L)'
;MVTGTIYDYGAVTLNGSRYMPFNEYRGKTVLFVNKGDVNGLNEQKVYTFLKNSCPPVGESFGNPTGRLFWEPLKVNDIKWNFEKFLVGPDGKPVMRWFPRVSVSDVRADILRYFSLVHQQQQQPYYIPFRP
;
A
#
# COMPACT_ATOMS: atom_id res chain seq x y z
N MET A 1 -9.73 1.95 12.16
CA MET A 1 -8.77 2.41 11.15
C MET A 1 -7.38 2.10 11.66
N VAL A 2 -6.50 1.55 10.82
CA VAL A 2 -5.08 1.42 11.20
C VAL A 2 -4.50 2.82 11.28
N THR A 3 -3.89 3.15 12.42
CA THR A 3 -3.20 4.42 12.64
C THR A 3 -1.76 4.31 12.16
N GLY A 4 -1.21 5.37 11.58
CA GLY A 4 0.19 5.43 11.14
C GLY A 4 0.35 5.79 9.67
N THR A 5 1.60 5.81 9.22
CA THR A 5 1.99 6.09 7.84
C THR A 5 3.08 5.14 7.37
N ILE A 6 3.29 5.03 6.05
CA ILE A 6 4.41 4.26 5.52
C ILE A 6 5.77 4.77 6.04
N TYR A 7 5.86 6.03 6.46
CA TYR A 7 7.10 6.65 6.94
C TYR A 7 7.54 6.16 8.32
N ASP A 8 6.67 5.45 9.04
CA ASP A 8 7.00 4.81 10.32
C ASP A 8 7.80 3.50 10.13
N TYR A 9 7.99 3.09 8.87
CA TYR A 9 8.65 1.85 8.48
C TYR A 9 9.91 2.10 7.64
N GLY A 10 10.60 1.01 7.32
CA GLY A 10 11.82 1.01 6.52
C GLY A 10 12.14 -0.40 6.05
N ALA A 11 13.23 -0.51 5.29
CA ALA A 11 13.71 -1.79 4.78
C ALA A 11 15.21 -1.93 4.99
N VAL A 12 15.68 -3.14 5.26
CA VAL A 12 17.11 -3.45 5.26
C VAL A 12 17.57 -3.61 3.81
N THR A 13 18.77 -3.10 3.48
CA THR A 13 19.40 -3.28 2.17
C THR A 13 19.64 -4.76 1.87
N LEU A 14 19.68 -5.13 0.59
CA LEU A 14 19.83 -6.54 0.16
C LEU A 14 21.06 -7.25 0.73
N ASN A 15 22.14 -6.52 0.99
CA ASN A 15 23.36 -7.03 1.61
C ASN A 15 23.33 -7.03 3.15
N GLY A 16 22.22 -6.65 3.77
CA GLY A 16 22.07 -6.59 5.23
C GLY A 16 22.80 -5.42 5.90
N SER A 17 23.51 -4.57 5.16
CA SER A 17 24.47 -3.62 5.76
C SER A 17 23.81 -2.41 6.43
N ARG A 18 22.60 -2.03 6.02
CA ARG A 18 21.95 -0.81 6.51
C ARG A 18 20.43 -0.92 6.53
N TYR A 19 19.82 -0.33 7.56
CA TYR A 19 18.38 -0.06 7.60
C TYR A 19 18.07 1.29 6.93
N MET A 20 17.14 1.30 5.99
CA MET A 20 16.70 2.45 5.22
C MET A 20 15.32 2.89 5.70
N PRO A 21 15.20 3.90 6.58
CA PRO A 21 13.90 4.40 7.00
C PRO A 21 13.20 5.12 5.85
N PHE A 22 11.91 4.82 5.62
CA PHE A 22 11.17 5.41 4.50
C PHE A 22 10.91 6.91 4.71
N ASN A 23 10.94 7.42 5.94
CA ASN A 23 10.78 8.84 6.23
C ASN A 23 11.82 9.74 5.52
N GLU A 24 13.04 9.26 5.27
CA GLU A 24 14.08 9.99 4.51
C GLU A 24 13.72 10.24 3.03
N TYR A 25 12.65 9.59 2.57
CA TYR A 25 12.14 9.64 1.22
C TYR A 25 10.80 10.37 1.08
N ARG A 26 10.30 11.01 2.16
CA ARG A 26 9.08 11.81 2.10
C ARG A 26 9.17 12.87 1.00
N GLY A 27 8.14 12.95 0.16
CA GLY A 27 8.07 13.88 -0.97
C GLY A 27 8.85 13.46 -2.23
N LYS A 28 9.52 12.29 -2.24
CA LYS A 28 10.26 11.78 -3.40
C LYS A 28 9.47 10.68 -4.12
N THR A 29 9.67 10.56 -5.43
CA THR A 29 9.26 9.35 -6.17
C THR A 29 10.30 8.26 -5.92
N VAL A 30 9.88 7.15 -5.29
CA VAL A 30 10.78 6.06 -4.91
C VAL A 30 10.23 4.72 -5.38
N LEU A 31 11.09 3.91 -5.97
CA LEU A 31 10.83 2.51 -6.28
C LEU A 31 11.60 1.64 -5.27
N PHE A 32 10.88 0.88 -4.46
CA PHE A 32 11.47 -0.11 -3.57
C PHE A 32 11.50 -1.47 -4.26
N VAL A 33 12.71 -1.97 -4.53
CA VAL A 33 12.93 -3.34 -5.01
C VAL A 33 13.63 -4.11 -3.88
N ASN A 34 12.91 -5.05 -3.27
CA ASN A 34 13.43 -5.89 -2.20
C ASN A 34 12.84 -7.31 -2.29
N LYS A 35 13.55 -8.29 -1.74
CA LYS A 35 13.06 -9.66 -1.54
C LYS A 35 12.79 -9.87 -0.05
N GLY A 36 11.56 -10.27 0.29
CA GLY A 36 11.18 -10.63 1.65
C GLY A 36 9.72 -11.04 1.70
N ASP A 37 9.30 -11.55 2.85
CA ASP A 37 7.93 -12.03 3.04
C ASP A 37 6.96 -10.84 3.12
N VAL A 38 5.78 -11.03 2.51
CA VAL A 38 4.68 -10.05 2.53
C VAL A 38 3.45 -10.58 3.27
N ASN A 39 3.46 -11.87 3.59
CA ASN A 39 2.46 -12.59 4.36
C ASN A 39 3.13 -13.54 5.36
N GLY A 40 2.36 -14.02 6.35
CA GLY A 40 2.81 -14.99 7.34
C GLY A 40 3.54 -14.37 8.54
N LEU A 41 4.11 -15.21 9.40
CA LEU A 41 4.75 -14.80 10.66
C LEU A 41 5.92 -13.82 10.47
N ASN A 42 6.63 -13.93 9.35
CA ASN A 42 7.84 -13.15 9.08
C ASN A 42 7.60 -11.99 8.11
N GLU A 43 6.34 -11.64 7.82
CA GLU A 43 6.03 -10.56 6.89
C GLU A 43 6.68 -9.24 7.32
N GLN A 44 7.16 -8.48 6.33
CA GLN A 44 7.70 -7.15 6.59
C GLN A 44 6.60 -6.26 7.19
N LYS A 45 6.92 -5.54 8.26
CA LYS A 45 5.94 -4.73 9.03
C LYS A 45 5.18 -3.71 8.18
N VAL A 46 5.81 -3.19 7.13
CA VAL A 46 5.13 -2.30 6.17
C VAL A 46 3.98 -3.00 5.44
N TYR A 47 4.12 -4.28 5.12
CA TYR A 47 3.03 -5.06 4.52
C TYR A 47 1.94 -5.39 5.53
N THR A 48 2.27 -5.64 6.81
CA THR A 48 1.25 -5.71 7.88
C THR A 48 0.40 -4.45 7.91
N PHE A 49 1.04 -3.28 7.85
CA PHE A 49 0.36 -1.99 7.81
C PHE A 49 -0.51 -1.83 6.56
N LEU A 50 0.05 -2.04 5.36
CA LEU A 50 -0.66 -1.86 4.10
C LEU A 50 -1.88 -2.80 3.98
N LYS A 51 -1.70 -4.08 4.28
CA LYS A 51 -2.75 -5.09 4.18
C LYS A 51 -3.92 -4.84 5.11
N ASN A 52 -3.69 -4.24 6.28
CA ASN A 52 -4.74 -3.92 7.25
C ASN A 52 -5.32 -2.52 7.09
N SER A 53 -4.69 -1.65 6.28
CA SER A 53 -5.17 -0.29 6.02
C SER A 53 -6.21 -0.23 4.90
N CYS A 54 -6.25 -1.23 4.03
CA CYS A 54 -7.22 -1.33 2.94
C CYS A 54 -8.01 -2.64 3.06
N PRO A 55 -9.30 -2.66 2.66
CA PRO A 55 -10.04 -3.91 2.52
C PRO A 55 -9.30 -4.93 1.64
N PRO A 56 -9.47 -6.24 1.89
CA PRO A 56 -8.88 -7.26 1.04
C PRO A 56 -9.43 -7.17 -0.38
N VAL A 57 -8.57 -7.39 -1.37
CA VAL A 57 -8.97 -7.48 -2.77
C VAL A 57 -9.07 -8.95 -3.16
N GLY A 58 -10.27 -9.38 -3.56
CA GLY A 58 -10.58 -10.77 -3.89
C GLY A 58 -11.03 -11.61 -2.70
N GLU A 59 -11.97 -12.52 -2.95
CA GLU A 59 -12.67 -13.30 -1.92
C GLU A 59 -11.97 -14.62 -1.57
N SER A 60 -11.09 -15.11 -2.45
CA SER A 60 -10.46 -16.42 -2.30
C SER A 60 -9.00 -16.41 -2.77
N PHE A 61 -8.18 -17.24 -2.13
CA PHE A 61 -6.81 -17.53 -2.58
C PHE A 61 -6.75 -18.56 -3.72
N GLY A 62 -7.90 -19.12 -4.13
CA GLY A 62 -7.94 -20.29 -4.99
C GLY A 62 -7.49 -21.55 -4.24
N ASN A 63 -6.87 -22.49 -4.95
CA ASN A 63 -6.27 -23.68 -4.32
C ASN A 63 -4.91 -23.30 -3.67
N PRO A 64 -4.78 -23.36 -2.33
CA PRO A 64 -3.55 -22.97 -1.66
C PRO A 64 -2.44 -24.04 -1.73
N THR A 65 -2.81 -25.31 -1.95
CA THR A 65 -1.88 -26.45 -1.86
C THR A 65 -0.76 -26.32 -2.88
N GLY A 66 0.48 -26.27 -2.39
CA GLY A 66 1.69 -26.17 -3.22
C GLY A 66 1.88 -24.82 -3.92
N ARG A 67 1.10 -23.79 -3.55
CA ARG A 67 1.14 -22.45 -4.19
C ARG A 67 1.37 -21.30 -3.21
N LEU A 68 0.92 -21.45 -1.97
CA LEU A 68 1.12 -20.46 -0.91
C LEU A 68 2.13 -21.03 0.10
N PHE A 69 3.19 -20.28 0.36
CA PHE A 69 4.35 -20.75 1.14
C PHE A 69 4.49 -19.98 2.46
N TRP A 70 3.38 -19.61 3.09
CA TRP A 70 3.38 -18.87 4.36
C TRP A 70 2.26 -19.34 5.28
N GLU A 71 2.47 -19.15 6.58
CA GLU A 71 1.49 -19.40 7.62
C GLU A 71 1.59 -18.32 8.73
N PRO A 72 0.51 -18.05 9.48
CA PRO A 72 -0.86 -18.48 9.21
C PRO A 72 -1.49 -17.69 8.05
N LEU A 73 -2.49 -18.28 7.39
CA LEU A 73 -3.30 -17.59 6.38
C LEU A 73 -4.27 -16.61 7.05
N LYS A 74 -4.37 -15.39 6.53
CA LYS A 74 -5.29 -14.34 7.00
C LYS A 74 -6.13 -13.79 5.86
N VAL A 75 -7.36 -13.37 6.16
CA VAL A 75 -8.28 -12.77 5.16
C VAL A 75 -7.64 -11.60 4.40
N ASN A 76 -6.83 -10.78 5.08
CA ASN A 76 -6.18 -9.61 4.50
C ASN A 76 -4.88 -9.91 3.74
N ASP A 77 -4.41 -11.15 3.68
CA ASP A 77 -3.16 -11.49 2.99
C ASP A 77 -3.20 -11.11 1.52
N ILE A 78 -2.03 -10.73 1.00
CA ILE A 78 -1.82 -10.51 -0.43
C ILE A 78 -2.06 -11.82 -1.15
N LYS A 79 -2.91 -11.79 -2.18
CA LYS A 79 -3.42 -12.99 -2.84
C LYS A 79 -2.43 -13.57 -3.84
N TRP A 80 -1.68 -12.73 -4.53
CA TRP A 80 -0.70 -13.16 -5.54
C TRP A 80 0.33 -12.08 -5.85
N ASN A 81 1.31 -12.43 -6.68
CA ASN A 81 2.26 -11.49 -7.27
C ASN A 81 1.53 -10.35 -8.00
N PHE A 82 2.08 -9.14 -7.93
CA PHE A 82 1.54 -7.92 -8.56
C PHE A 82 0.23 -7.37 -7.98
N GLU A 83 -0.10 -7.70 -6.74
CA GLU A 83 -1.05 -6.89 -5.96
C GLU A 83 -0.45 -5.51 -5.67
N LYS A 84 -1.27 -4.46 -5.70
CA LYS A 84 -0.78 -3.07 -5.74
C LYS A 84 -1.45 -2.25 -4.65
N PHE A 85 -0.70 -1.33 -4.04
CA PHE A 85 -1.22 -0.36 -3.09
C PHE A 85 -0.86 1.05 -3.57
N LEU A 86 -1.82 1.97 -3.48
CA LEU A 86 -1.58 3.40 -3.61
C LEU A 86 -1.42 4.00 -2.22
N VAL A 87 -0.36 4.78 -2.03
CA VAL A 87 -0.11 5.55 -0.81
C VAL A 87 -0.08 7.02 -1.19
N GLY A 88 -0.82 7.83 -0.46
CA GLY A 88 -0.90 9.28 -0.65
C GLY A 88 0.37 10.00 -0.20
N PRO A 89 0.52 11.29 -0.55
CA PRO A 89 1.69 12.10 -0.17
C PRO A 89 1.81 12.34 1.35
N ASP A 90 0.74 12.16 2.10
CA ASP A 90 0.75 12.18 3.56
C ASP A 90 1.31 10.88 4.19
N GLY A 91 1.51 9.85 3.36
CA GLY A 91 2.02 8.53 3.75
C GLY A 91 0.93 7.52 4.09
N LYS A 92 -0.35 7.85 3.87
CA LYS A 92 -1.48 6.96 4.19
C LYS A 92 -1.91 6.14 2.98
N PRO A 93 -2.29 4.86 3.16
CA PRO A 93 -2.84 4.04 2.08
C PRO A 93 -4.19 4.59 1.60
N VAL A 94 -4.37 4.62 0.29
CA VAL A 94 -5.54 5.20 -0.40
C VAL A 94 -6.36 4.10 -1.08
N MET A 95 -5.68 3.19 -1.77
CA MET A 95 -6.32 2.18 -2.60
C MET A 95 -5.47 0.91 -2.66
N ARG A 96 -6.12 -0.22 -2.91
CA ARG A 96 -5.50 -1.53 -3.13
C ARG A 96 -6.15 -2.15 -4.35
N TRP A 97 -5.35 -2.73 -5.25
CA TRP A 97 -5.84 -3.39 -6.46
C TRP A 97 -5.45 -4.86 -6.50
N PHE A 98 -6.40 -5.67 -6.96
CA PHE A 98 -6.17 -7.09 -7.22
C PHE A 98 -5.10 -7.27 -8.32
N PRO A 99 -4.30 -8.35 -8.30
CA PRO A 99 -3.24 -8.60 -9.27
C PRO A 99 -3.64 -8.44 -10.74
N ARG A 100 -4.84 -8.93 -11.10
CA ARG A 100 -5.35 -8.95 -12.48
C ARG A 100 -5.89 -7.61 -12.98
N VAL A 101 -6.01 -6.58 -12.14
CA VAL A 101 -6.42 -5.25 -12.60
C VAL A 101 -5.35 -4.73 -13.57
N SER A 102 -5.79 -4.24 -14.73
CA SER A 102 -4.89 -3.79 -15.78
C SER A 102 -4.10 -2.56 -15.34
N VAL A 103 -2.88 -2.39 -15.86
CA VAL A 103 -2.06 -1.21 -15.55
C VAL A 103 -2.74 0.07 -16.07
N SER A 104 -3.54 -0.02 -17.14
CA SER A 104 -4.32 1.11 -17.66
C SER A 104 -5.37 1.59 -16.66
N ASP A 105 -6.10 0.66 -16.04
CA ASP A 105 -7.12 0.99 -15.03
C ASP A 105 -6.48 1.59 -13.77
N VAL A 106 -5.38 0.98 -13.30
CA VAL A 106 -4.59 1.52 -12.18
C VAL A 106 -4.11 2.95 -12.49
N ARG A 107 -3.64 3.22 -13.71
CA ARG A 107 -3.24 4.57 -14.13
C ARG A 107 -4.42 5.53 -14.10
N ALA A 108 -5.59 5.14 -14.61
CA ALA A 108 -6.78 5.99 -14.61
C ALA A 108 -7.21 6.35 -13.18
N ASP A 109 -7.19 5.38 -12.26
CA ASP A 109 -7.51 5.58 -10.85
C ASP A 109 -6.52 6.54 -10.16
N ILE A 110 -5.21 6.39 -10.44
CA ILE A 110 -4.17 7.29 -9.90
C ILE A 110 -4.37 8.72 -10.40
N LEU A 111 -4.64 8.91 -11.70
CA LEU A 111 -4.90 10.24 -12.26
C LEU A 111 -6.12 10.90 -11.63
N ARG A 112 -7.20 10.12 -11.43
CA ARG A 112 -8.40 10.59 -10.73
C ARG A 112 -8.07 11.01 -9.30
N TYR A 113 -7.28 10.22 -8.56
CA TYR A 113 -6.85 10.57 -7.22
C TYR A 113 -6.05 11.88 -7.20
N PHE A 114 -5.12 12.09 -8.14
CA PHE A 114 -4.36 13.34 -8.23
C PHE A 114 -5.25 14.55 -8.49
N SER A 115 -6.25 14.45 -9.36
CA SER A 115 -7.22 15.54 -9.58
C SER A 115 -8.00 15.89 -8.30
N LEU A 116 -8.43 14.89 -7.53
CA LEU A 116 -9.14 15.10 -6.27
C LEU A 116 -8.27 15.79 -5.22
N VAL A 117 -7.02 15.33 -5.05
CA VAL A 117 -6.07 15.94 -4.11
C VAL A 117 -5.76 17.38 -4.50
N HIS A 118 -5.57 17.65 -5.79
CA HIS A 118 -5.30 18.99 -6.30
C HIS A 118 -6.48 19.94 -6.05
N GLN A 119 -7.72 19.51 -6.29
CA GLN A 119 -8.93 20.29 -6.01
C GLN A 119 -9.07 20.62 -4.52
N GLN A 120 -8.81 19.65 -3.64
CA GLN A 120 -8.86 19.86 -2.19
C GLN A 120 -7.81 20.86 -1.71
N GLN A 121 -6.61 20.82 -2.28
CA GLN A 121 -5.54 21.78 -1.95
C GLN A 121 -5.86 23.21 -2.42
N GLN A 122 -6.69 23.37 -3.45
CA GLN A 122 -7.10 24.68 -3.95
C GLN A 122 -8.33 25.28 -3.23
N GLN A 123 -9.02 24.51 -2.37
CA GLN A 123 -10.16 25.01 -1.58
C GLN A 123 -9.98 24.83 -0.05
N PRO A 124 -9.03 25.52 0.61
CA PRO A 124 -8.85 25.38 2.05
C PRO A 124 -9.92 26.06 2.93
N TYR A 125 -10.86 26.87 2.38
CA TYR A 125 -11.75 27.74 3.17
C TYR A 125 -13.21 27.86 2.67
N TYR A 126 -13.88 26.80 2.20
CA TYR A 126 -15.34 26.89 2.03
C TYR A 126 -16.06 26.60 3.35
N ILE A 127 -16.31 27.66 4.14
CA ILE A 127 -17.33 27.64 5.20
C ILE A 127 -18.66 27.95 4.51
N PRO A 128 -19.62 27.00 4.42
CA PRO A 128 -20.95 27.35 3.94
C PRO A 128 -21.56 28.33 4.94
N PHE A 129 -21.74 29.59 4.53
CA PHE A 129 -22.67 30.50 5.17
C PHE A 129 -24.03 29.79 5.19
N ARG A 130 -24.47 29.35 6.37
CA ARG A 130 -25.87 28.98 6.57
C ARG A 130 -26.64 30.28 6.80
N PRO A 131 -27.68 30.58 6.00
CA PRO A 131 -28.63 31.65 6.32
C PRO A 131 -29.43 31.33 7.58
#